data_AF-A0A7X0T4G5-F1
#
_entry.id   AF-A0A7X0T4G5-F1
#
_cell.length_a   1.000
_cell.length_b   1.000
_cell.length_c   1.000
_cell.angle_alpha   90.00
_cell.angle_beta   90.00
_cell.angle_gamma   90.00
#
_symmetry.space_group_name_H-M   'P 1'
#
loop_
_entity.id
_entity.type
_entity.pdbx_description
1 polymer ?
#
loop_
_entity_poly.entity_id
_entity_poly.type
_entity_poly.pdbx_seq_one_letter_code
_entity_poly.pdbx_strand_id
1 'polypeptide(L)' 'MTPQIFTYVILIVSVLYVVYSIYPIFKAKKNNQEIVVRPLRIVAAVIVMILAIYAIATGNTYDSIIDAINTKYGR' A
#
# COMPACT_ATOMS: atom_id res chain seq x y z
N MET A 1 9.33 -8.36 -19.12
CA MET A 1 8.63 -7.24 -18.47
C MET A 1 9.61 -6.62 -17.49
N THR A 2 9.81 -5.30 -17.51
CA THR A 2 10.80 -4.65 -16.61
C THR A 2 10.30 -4.71 -15.16
N PRO A 3 11.16 -5.05 -14.17
CA PRO A 3 10.80 -5.09 -12.73
C PRO A 3 10.15 -3.81 -12.20
N GLN A 4 10.43 -2.68 -12.85
CA GLN A 4 9.83 -1.38 -12.56
C GLN A 4 8.31 -1.35 -12.83
N ILE A 5 7.82 -2.08 -13.85
CA ILE A 5 6.39 -2.15 -14.16
C ILE A 5 5.61 -2.72 -12.97
N PHE A 6 6.12 -3.77 -12.32
CA PHE A 6 5.49 -4.35 -11.14
C PHE A 6 5.44 -3.36 -9.98
N THR A 7 6.50 -2.57 -9.80
CA THR A 7 6.54 -1.52 -8.75
C THR A 7 5.45 -0.47 -8.97
N TYR A 8 5.24 -0.02 -10.22
CA TYR A 8 4.14 0.89 -10.55
C TYR A 8 2.76 0.27 -10.36
N VAL A 9 2.58 -1.00 -10.75
CA VAL A 9 1.31 -1.72 -10.54
C VAL A 9 1.00 -1.83 -9.04
N ILE A 10 1.99 -2.19 -8.21
CA ILE A 10 1.82 -2.25 -6.75
C ILE A 10 1.42 -0.88 -6.20
N LEU A 11 2.07 0.19 -6.67
CA LEU A 11 1.69 1.54 -6.28
C LEU A 11 0.23 1.84 -6.63
N ILE A 12 -0.19 1.62 -7.89
CA ILE A 12 -1.56 1.91 -8.33
C ILE A 12 -2.58 1.09 -7.54
N VAL A 13 -2.34 -0.21 -7.36
CA VAL A 13 -3.24 -1.10 -6.63
C VAL A 13 -3.35 -0.69 -5.16
N SER A 14 -2.23 -0.34 -4.51
CA SER A 14 -2.24 0.10 -3.12
C SER A 14 -2.97 1.43 -2.93
N VAL A 15 -2.78 2.40 -3.83
CA VAL A 15 -3.53 3.67 -3.83
C VAL A 15 -5.02 3.43 -4.00
N LEU A 16 -5.43 2.64 -5.01
CA LEU A 16 -6.83 2.32 -5.25
C LEU A 16 -7.46 1.63 -4.03
N TYR A 17 -6.75 0.71 -3.41
CA TYR A 17 -7.23 0.00 -2.22
C TYR A 17 -7.40 0.94 -1.02
N VAL A 18 -6.43 1.83 -0.77
CA VAL A 18 -6.50 2.82 0.31
C VAL A 18 -7.67 3.77 0.10
N VAL A 19 -7.83 4.31 -1.12
CA VAL A 19 -8.94 5.20 -1.47
C VAL A 19 -10.28 4.48 -1.31
N TYR A 20 -10.41 3.26 -1.84
CA TYR A 20 -11.62 2.45 -1.73
C TYR A 20 -11.97 2.13 -0.27
N SER A 21 -10.97 1.90 0.58
CA SER A 21 -11.19 1.58 1.99
C SER A 21 -11.55 2.80 2.84
N ILE A 22 -11.02 3.97 2.49
CA ILE A 22 -11.21 5.21 3.25
C ILE A 22 -12.49 5.95 2.84
N TYR A 23 -12.86 5.91 1.55
CA TYR A 23 -14.07 6.56 1.04
C TYR A 23 -15.37 6.24 1.80
N PRO A 24 -15.73 4.97 2.07
CA PRO A 24 -16.93 4.64 2.82
C PRO A 24 -16.87 5.11 4.27
N ILE A 25 -15.68 5.25 4.87
CA ILE A 25 -15.50 5.78 6.23
C ILE A 25 -15.94 7.22 6.31
N PHE A 26 -15.49 8.05 5.36
CA PHE A 26 -15.91 9.44 5.29
C PHE A 26 -17.41 9.58 4.97
N LYS A 27 -17.93 8.75 4.06
CA LYS A 27 -19.36 8.76 3.71
C LYS A 27 -20.25 8.35 4.88
N ALA A 28 -19.90 7.28 5.59
CA ALA A 28 -20.64 6.78 6.73
C ALA A 28 -20.65 7.76 7.91
N LYS A 29 -19.50 8.41 8.17
CA LYS A 29 -19.40 9.48 9.16
C LYS A 29 -20.34 10.65 8.85
N LYS A 30 -20.51 11.00 7.57
CA LYS A 30 -21.44 12.06 7.15
C LYS A 30 -22.92 11.66 7.30
N ASN A 31 -23.23 10.38 7.11
CA ASN A 31 -24.60 9.87 7.08
C ASN A 31 -25.06 9.20 8.38
N ASN A 32 -24.26 9.23 9.45
CA ASN A 32 -24.48 8.49 10.70
C ASN A 32 -24.79 7.00 10.49
N GLN A 33 -24.10 6.38 9.53
CA GLN A 33 -24.25 4.96 9.23
C GLN A 33 -23.18 4.14 9.96
N GLU A 34 -23.57 3.02 10.53
CA GLU A 34 -22.61 2.05 11.08
C GLU A 34 -21.88 1.34 9.94
N ILE A 35 -20.56 1.22 10.06
CA ILE A 35 -19.72 0.51 9.10
C ILE A 35 -18.72 -0.41 9.80
N VAL A 36 -18.50 -1.57 9.20
CA VAL A 36 -17.44 -2.49 9.63
C VAL A 36 -16.14 -2.09 8.94
N VAL A 37 -15.25 -1.42 9.68
CA VAL A 37 -13.91 -1.08 9.21
C VAL A 37 -12.91 -2.19 9.57
N ARG A 38 -11.94 -2.41 8.69
CA ARG A 38 -10.81 -3.32 8.93
C ARG A 38 -9.51 -2.51 8.97
N PRO A 39 -9.24 -1.77 10.06
CA PRO A 39 -8.15 -0.79 10.12
C PRO A 39 -6.79 -1.42 9.87
N LEU A 40 -6.55 -2.65 10.33
CA LEU A 40 -5.30 -3.39 10.08
C LEU A 40 -5.01 -3.57 8.58
N ARG A 41 -6.04 -3.77 7.75
CA ARG A 41 -5.86 -3.91 6.29
C ARG A 41 -5.49 -2.58 5.63
N ILE A 42 -6.06 -1.49 6.14
CA ILE A 42 -5.74 -0.13 5.67
C ILE A 42 -4.29 0.18 6.02
N VAL A 43 -3.86 -0.10 7.25
CA VAL A 43 -2.47 0.10 7.69
C VAL A 43 -1.50 -0.72 6.83
N ALA A 44 -1.79 -2.00 6.59
CA ALA A 44 -0.96 -2.84 5.72
C ALA A 44 -0.85 -2.27 4.30
N ALA A 45 -1.97 -1.83 3.71
CA ALA A 45 -1.97 -1.22 2.38
C ALA A 45 -1.18 0.10 2.33
N VAL A 46 -1.27 0.93 3.37
CA VAL A 46 -0.49 2.16 3.49
C VAL A 46 1.01 1.86 3.58
N ILE A 47 1.41 0.83 4.33
CA ILE A 47 2.81 0.41 4.40
C ILE A 47 3.31 -0.02 3.02
N VAL A 48 2.56 -0.87 2.32
CA VAL A 48 2.91 -1.31 0.95
C VAL A 48 3.02 -0.11 0.00
N MET A 49 2.09 0.85 0.10
CA MET A 49 2.11 2.08 -0.69
C MET A 49 3.37 2.90 -0.42
N ILE A 50 3.75 3.09 0.86
CA ILE A 50 4.97 3.83 1.24
C ILE A 50 6.22 3.13 0.69
N LEU A 51 6.30 1.80 0.78
CA LEU A 51 7.41 1.03 0.23
C LEU A 51 7.51 1.18 -1.29
N ALA A 52 6.37 1.14 -2.00
CA ALA A 52 6.35 1.33 -3.45
C ALA A 52 6.76 2.76 -3.87
N ILE A 53 6.31 3.79 -3.13
CA ILE A 53 6.75 5.18 -3.36
C ILE A 53 8.26 5.30 -3.14
N TYR A 54 8.77 4.73 -2.05
CA TYR A 54 10.20 4.75 -1.75
C TYR A 54 11.04 4.05 -2.82
N ALA A 55 10.56 2.92 -3.36
CA ALA A 55 11.17 2.22 -4.48
C ALA A 55 11.35 3.15 -5.69
N ILE A 56 10.25 3.77 -6.12
CA ILE A 56 10.23 4.66 -7.29
C ILE A 56 11.11 5.88 -7.05
N ALA A 57 11.03 6.49 -5.87
CA ALA A 57 11.81 7.68 -5.50
C ALA A 57 13.33 7.42 -5.47
N THR A 58 13.75 6.18 -5.14
CA THR A 58 15.17 5.81 -5.05
C THR A 58 15.69 5.12 -6.32
N GLY A 59 14.86 4.98 -7.36
CA GLY A 59 15.22 4.24 -8.58
C GLY A 59 15.32 2.72 -8.38
N ASN A 60 14.88 2.22 -7.23
CA ASN A 60 14.85 0.81 -6.88
C ASN A 60 13.53 0.15 -7.29
N THR A 61 13.45 -1.17 -7.19
CA THR A 61 12.21 -1.92 -7.37
C THR A 61 11.61 -2.26 -6.02
N TYR A 62 10.30 -2.54 -5.99
CA TYR A 62 9.65 -3.02 -4.78
C TYR A 62 10.34 -4.29 -4.25
N ASP A 63 10.61 -5.25 -5.13
CA ASP A 63 11.24 -6.52 -4.78
C ASP A 63 12.63 -6.32 -4.16
N SER A 64 13.45 -5.40 -4.68
CA SER A 64 14.79 -5.17 -4.11
C SER A 64 14.74 -4.61 -2.69
N ILE A 65 13.72 -3.82 -2.37
CA ILE A 65 13.50 -3.34 -0.99
C ILE A 65 13.05 -4.49 -0.09
N ILE A 66 12.15 -5.35 -0.56
CA ILE A 66 11.68 -6.50 0.20
C ILE A 66 12.83 -7.48 0.46
N ASP A 67 13.67 -7.75 -0.55
CA ASP A 67 14.86 -8.59 -0.40
C ASP A 67 15.85 -7.99 0.59
N ALA A 68 16.06 -6.68 0.57
CA ALA A 68 16.92 -6.01 1.54
C ALA A 68 16.36 -6.10 2.97
N ILE A 69 15.05 -5.98 3.15
CA ILE A 69 14.38 -6.15 4.45
C ILE A 69 14.51 -7.60 4.92
N ASN A 70 14.24 -8.56 4.06
CA ASN A 70 14.33 -9.99 4.38
C ASN A 70 15.77 -10.40 4.68
N THR A 71 16.75 -9.88 3.96
CA THR A 71 18.17 -10.15 4.24
C THR A 71 18.62 -9.55 5.57
N LYS A 72 18.06 -8.38 5.94
CA LYS A 72 18.45 -7.67 7.16
C LYS A 72 17.73 -8.16 8.42
N TYR A 73 16.49 -8.63 8.28
CA TYR A 73 15.63 -8.97 9.42
C TYR A 73 14.98 -10.36 9.33
N GLY A 74 15.02 -11.01 8.18
CA GLY A 74 14.66 -12.41 8.03
C GLY A 74 15.76 -13.27 8.61
N ARG A 75 15.45 -13.95 9.72
CA ARG A 75 16.29 -15.01 10.26
C ARG A 75 16.23 -16.24 9.38
#